data_AF-A0AAV2AN59-F1
#
_entry.id   AF-A0AAV2AN59-F1
#
_cell.length_a   1.000
_cell.length_b   1.000
_cell.length_c   1.000
_cell.angle_alpha   90.00
_cell.angle_beta   90.00
_cell.angle_gamma   90.00
#
_symmetry.space_group_name_H-M   'P 1'
#
loop_
_entity.id
_entity.type
_entity.pdbx_description
1 polymer ?
#
loop_
_entity_poly.entity_id
_entity_poly.type
_entity_poly.pdbx_seq_one_letter_code
_entity_poly.pdbx_strand_id
1 'polypeptide(L)'
;MYYIVLGFYSTLFPFLGSGPVWPTYETNPVCKENWMWNVLLLNNLLSHKKLCLFPTWHLACEMQLFIISPIFLILLMRKPKIGYILIFLGISGSC
;
A
#
# COMPACT_ATOMS: atom_id res chain seq x y z
N MET A 1 -9.79 9.91 4.03
CA MET A 1 -9.74 9.16 5.31
C MET A 1 -8.35 8.59 5.58
N TYR A 2 -7.73 7.84 4.64
CA TYR A 2 -6.39 7.26 4.81
C TYR A 2 -5.31 8.22 5.34
N TYR A 3 -5.11 9.37 4.69
CA TYR A 3 -4.09 10.34 5.10
C TYR A 3 -4.30 10.91 6.51
N ILE A 4 -5.56 11.02 6.96
CA ILE A 4 -5.90 11.47 8.32
C ILE A 4 -5.45 10.40 9.32
N VAL A 5 -5.71 9.12 9.03
CA VAL A 5 -5.28 7.99 9.87
C VAL A 5 -3.76 7.90 9.92
N LEU A 6 -3.07 8.07 8.78
CA LEU A 6 -1.60 8.08 8.72
C LEU A 6 -1.01 9.24 9.56
N GLY A 7 -1.60 10.43 9.46
CA GLY A 7 -1.21 11.59 10.27
C GLY A 7 -1.43 11.35 11.77
N PHE A 8 -2.60 10.85 12.15
CA PHE A 8 -2.93 10.50 13.52
C PHE A 8 -1.96 9.46 14.10
N TYR A 9 -1.66 8.40 13.35
CA TYR A 9 -0.78 7.31 13.80
C TYR A 9 0.70 7.75 13.93
N SER A 10 1.14 8.67 13.07
CA SER A 10 2.51 9.19 13.09
C SER A 10 2.74 10.29 14.14
N THR A 11 1.69 11.00 14.57
CA THR A 11 1.82 12.17 15.46
C THR A 11 1.11 11.99 16.80
N LEU A 12 -0.21 11.77 16.83
CA LEU A 12 -0.98 11.73 18.08
C LEU A 12 -0.92 10.38 18.79
N PHE A 13 -0.93 9.27 18.05
CA PHE A 13 -1.03 7.92 18.61
C PHE A 13 0.04 7.59 19.68
N PRO A 14 1.33 7.97 19.54
CA PRO A 14 2.33 7.71 20.58
C PRO A 14 2.02 8.37 21.93
N PHE A 15 1.30 9.50 21.96
CA PHE A 15 1.00 10.26 23.18
C PHE A 15 -0.29 9.82 23.89
N LEU A 16 -1.11 8.96 23.27
CA LEU A 16 -2.45 8.64 23.75
C LEU A 16 -2.52 7.46 24.71
N GLY A 17 -1.39 6.85 25.07
CA GLY A 17 -1.40 5.70 25.96
C GLY A 17 -0.07 5.46 26.63
N SER A 18 -0.11 4.55 27.60
CA SER A 18 1.01 4.15 28.42
C SER A 18 0.87 2.66 28.71
N GLY A 19 1.95 1.90 28.51
CA GLY A 19 1.96 0.46 28.71
C GLY A 19 3.21 -0.21 28.17
N PRO A 20 3.52 -1.44 28.61
CA PRO A 20 4.73 -2.16 28.22
C PRO A 20 4.78 -2.55 26.73
N VAL A 21 3.61 -2.63 26.08
CA VAL A 21 3.45 -2.88 24.64
C VAL A 21 3.19 -1.59 23.86
N TRP A 22 3.07 -0.44 24.56
CA TRP A 22 2.76 0.83 23.94
C TRP A 22 3.97 1.32 23.16
N PRO A 23 3.81 1.77 21.91
CA PRO A 23 4.90 2.38 21.18
C PRO A 23 5.33 3.68 21.88
N THR A 24 6.51 3.70 22.49
CA THR A 24 7.14 4.93 22.98
C THR A 24 7.46 5.88 21.82
N TYR A 25 7.64 7.17 22.13
CA TYR A 25 7.91 8.25 21.17
C TYR A 25 9.09 7.98 20.20
N GLU A 26 10.02 7.08 20.54
CA GLU A 26 11.13 6.65 19.65
C GLU A 26 10.85 5.36 18.86
N THR A 27 9.80 4.61 19.20
CA THR A 27 9.58 3.22 18.71
C THR A 27 8.78 3.10 17.42
N ASN A 28 8.41 4.20 16.76
CA ASN A 28 7.87 4.14 15.41
C ASN A 28 8.83 4.71 14.34
N PRO A 29 10.12 4.33 14.35
CA PRO A 29 11.09 4.83 13.37
C PRO A 29 10.68 4.41 11.97
N VAL A 30 9.99 3.29 11.83
CA VAL A 30 9.47 2.76 10.57
C VAL A 30 8.51 3.72 9.89
N CYS A 31 7.56 4.30 10.65
CA CYS A 31 6.66 5.32 10.11
C CYS A 31 7.41 6.60 9.74
N LYS A 32 8.38 7.04 10.54
CA LYS A 32 9.16 8.26 10.28
C LYS A 32 10.17 8.12 9.14
N GLU A 33 10.70 6.92 8.90
CA GLU A 33 11.61 6.62 7.79
C GLU A 33 10.82 6.46 6.48
N ASN A 34 9.69 5.75 6.54
CA ASN A 34 8.92 5.37 5.34
C ASN A 34 7.64 6.20 5.12
N TRP A 35 7.46 7.33 5.79
CA TRP A 35 6.24 8.16 5.65
C TRP A 35 5.99 8.55 4.18
N MET A 36 7.03 8.89 3.42
CA MET A 36 6.91 9.23 1.99
C MET A 36 6.36 8.07 1.18
N TRP A 37 6.81 6.84 1.44
CA TRP A 37 6.32 5.64 0.78
C TRP A 37 4.84 5.37 1.08
N ASN A 38 4.40 5.67 2.30
CA ASN A 38 2.98 5.56 2.68
C ASN A 38 2.13 6.66 2.03
N VAL A 39 2.65 7.89 1.91
CA VAL A 39 1.95 9.00 1.26
C VAL A 39 1.77 8.74 -0.25
N LEU A 40 2.81 8.21 -0.89
CA LEU A 40 2.81 7.84 -2.30
C LEU A 40 2.09 6.52 -2.59
N LEU A 41 1.56 5.82 -1.57
CA LEU A 41 0.91 4.51 -1.70
C LEU A 41 1.81 3.46 -2.40
N LEU A 42 3.11 3.54 -2.12
CA LEU A 42 4.13 2.60 -2.60
C LEU A 42 4.64 1.69 -1.48
N ASN A 43 4.02 1.75 -0.30
CA ASN A 43 4.37 0.93 0.85
C ASN A 43 4.16 -0.57 0.63
N ASN A 44 3.44 -1.00 -0.41
CA ASN A 44 3.38 -2.41 -0.84
C ASN A 44 4.76 -3.00 -1.16
N LEU A 45 5.69 -2.20 -1.69
CA LEU A 45 7.02 -2.65 -2.10
C LEU A 45 7.99 -2.81 -0.93
N LEU A 46 7.58 -2.41 0.27
CA LEU A 46 8.38 -2.53 1.48
C LEU A 46 8.14 -3.90 2.12
N SER A 47 9.20 -4.47 2.70
CA SER A 47 9.08 -5.68 3.52
C SER A 47 8.11 -5.46 4.68
N HIS A 48 7.42 -6.51 5.13
CA HIS A 48 6.43 -6.43 6.22
C HIS A 48 6.96 -5.75 7.50
N LYS A 49 8.26 -5.86 7.78
CA LYS A 49 8.92 -5.21 8.93
C LYS A 49 9.06 -3.68 8.80
N LYS A 50 8.87 -3.14 7.59
CA LYS A 50 9.02 -1.72 7.24
C LYS A 50 7.67 -1.01 6.99
N LEU A 51 6.56 -1.69 7.25
CA LEU A 51 5.21 -1.13 7.13
C LEU A 51 4.86 -0.31 8.37
N CYS A 52 4.35 0.92 8.15
CA CYS A 52 3.89 1.80 9.22
C CYS A 52 2.54 1.32 9.79
N LEU A 53 1.62 0.94 8.89
CA LEU A 53 0.30 0.41 9.20
C LEU A 53 0.10 -0.83 8.33
N PHE A 54 -0.14 -1.99 8.94
CA PHE A 54 -0.30 -3.23 8.17
C PHE A 54 -1.45 -3.19 7.15
N PRO A 55 -2.66 -2.68 7.49
CA PRO A 55 -3.77 -2.65 6.54
C PRO A 55 -3.52 -1.77 5.29
N THR A 56 -2.58 -0.83 5.37
CA THR A 56 -2.34 0.13 4.28
C THR A 56 -1.52 -0.51 3.15
N TRP A 57 -0.92 -1.67 3.40
CA TRP A 57 -0.31 -2.51 2.36
C TRP A 57 -1.33 -2.89 1.28
N HIS A 58 -2.50 -3.38 1.68
CA HIS A 58 -3.58 -3.73 0.75
C HIS A 58 -4.10 -2.51 -0.01
N LEU A 59 -4.29 -1.38 0.67
CA LEU A 59 -4.76 -0.15 0.03
C LEU A 59 -3.78 0.32 -1.07
N ALA A 60 -2.48 0.22 -0.82
CA ALA A 60 -1.46 0.53 -1.82
C ALA A 60 -1.53 -0.39 -3.04
N CYS A 61 -1.73 -1.70 -2.83
CA CYS A 61 -1.94 -2.66 -3.93
C CYS A 61 -3.15 -2.29 -4.79
N GLU A 62 -4.29 -2.00 -4.16
CA GLU A 62 -5.52 -1.67 -4.89
C GLU A 62 -5.38 -0.42 -5.74
N MET A 63 -4.72 0.62 -5.22
CA MET A 63 -4.46 1.85 -5.98
C MET A 63 -3.58 1.59 -7.21
N GLN A 64 -2.55 0.75 -7.09
CA GLN A 64 -1.69 0.37 -8.21
C GLN A 64 -2.48 -0.42 -9.27
N LEU A 65 -3.28 -1.40 -8.85
CA LEU A 65 -4.12 -2.18 -9.75
C LEU A 65 -5.19 -1.33 -10.43
N PHE A 66 -5.77 -0.36 -9.71
CA PHE A 66 -6.73 0.58 -10.27
C PHE A 66 -6.11 1.45 -11.37
N ILE A 67 -4.87 1.92 -11.17
CA ILE A 67 -4.14 2.69 -12.18
C ILE A 67 -3.80 1.84 -13.43
N ILE A 68 -3.44 0.57 -13.24
CA ILE A 68 -3.07 -0.33 -14.36
C ILE A 68 -4.32 -0.88 -15.08
N SER A 69 -5.45 -1.03 -14.38
CA SER A 69 -6.72 -1.53 -14.92
C SER A 69 -7.15 -0.94 -16.28
N PRO A 70 -7.15 0.40 -16.51
CA PRO A 70 -7.53 0.97 -17.80
C PRO A 70 -6.64 0.50 -18.96
N ILE A 71 -5.37 0.17 -18.71
CA ILE A 71 -4.47 -0.37 -19.73
C ILE A 71 -5.00 -1.73 -20.19
N PHE A 72 -5.30 -2.63 -19.25
CA PHE A 72 -5.90 -3.94 -19.57
C PHE A 72 -7.23 -3.80 -20.31
N LEU A 73 -8.11 -2.89 -19.85
CA LEU A 73 -9.42 -2.67 -20.46
C LEU A 73 -9.31 -2.11 -21.88
N ILE A 74 -8.48 -1.09 -22.10
CA ILE A 74 -8.28 -0.48 -23.43
C ILE A 74 -7.66 -1.49 -24.41
N LEU A 75 -6.68 -2.28 -23.97
CA LEU A 75 -6.08 -3.34 -24.79
C LEU A 75 -7.11 -4.41 -25.15
N LEU A 76 -7.97 -4.80 -24.21
CA LEU A 76 -9.04 -5.75 -24.47
C LEU A 76 -10.03 -5.20 -25.51
N MET A 77 -10.41 -3.92 -25.41
CA MET A 77 -11.33 -3.27 -26.34
C MET A 77 -10.72 -3.07 -27.75
N ARG A 78 -9.45 -2.64 -27.84
CA ARG A 78 -8.82 -2.33 -29.14
C ARG A 78 -8.18 -3.53 -29.82
N LYS A 79 -7.61 -4.45 -29.06
CA LYS A 79 -6.82 -5.60 -29.54
C LYS A 79 -7.11 -6.82 -28.65
N PRO A 80 -8.30 -7.43 -28.77
CA PRO A 80 -8.77 -8.46 -27.84
C PRO A 80 -7.82 -9.65 -27.74
N LYS A 81 -7.17 -10.08 -28.84
CA LYS A 81 -6.15 -11.15 -28.82
C LYS A 81 -4.99 -10.85 -27.86
N ILE A 82 -4.47 -9.62 -27.87
CA ILE A 82 -3.37 -9.19 -26.99
C ILE A 82 -3.88 -9.02 -25.55
N GLY A 83 -5.09 -8.45 -25.39
CA GLY A 83 -5.74 -8.32 -24.09
C GLY A 83 -5.92 -9.66 -23.38
N TYR A 84 -6.42 -10.69 -24.08
CA TYR A 84 -6.57 -12.03 -23.50
C TYR A 84 -5.23 -12.65 -23.12
N ILE A 85 -4.18 -12.51 -23.94
CA ILE A 85 -2.84 -13.00 -23.60
C ILE A 85 -2.31 -12.34 -22.32
N LEU A 86 -2.44 -11.01 -22.21
CA LEU A 86 -2.01 -10.24 -21.02
C LEU A 86 -2.76 -10.66 -19.76
N ILE A 87 -4.07 -10.87 -19.84
CA ILE A 87 -4.88 -11.32 -18.70
C ILE A 87 -4.48 -12.73 -18.29
N PHE A 88 -4.29 -13.65 -19.26
CA PHE A 88 -3.90 -15.03 -18.97
C PHE A 88 -2.52 -15.09 -18.32
N LEU A 89 -1.57 -14.28 -18.79
CA LEU A 89 -0.25 -14.13 -18.17
C LEU A 89 -0.36 -13.61 -16.73
N GLY A 90 -1.16 -12.56 -16.50
CA GLY A 90 -1.38 -12.01 -15.16
C GLY A 90 -1.99 -13.01 -14.17
N ILE A 91 -2.94 -13.82 -14.62
CA ILE A 91 -3.54 -14.90 -13.81
C ILE A 91 -2.50 -16.00 -13.55
N SER A 92 -1.75 -16.43 -14.56
CA SER A 92 -0.74 -17.50 -14.41
C SER A 92 0.43 -17.12 -13.50
N GLY A 93 0.81 -15.83 -13.46
CA GLY A 93 1.83 -15.33 -12.56
C GLY A 93 1.36 -15.10 -11.12
N SER A 94 0.06 -15.28 -10.84
CA SER A 94 -0.52 -15.18 -9.50
C SER A 94 -0.61 -16.55 -8.79
N CYS A 95 -0.18 -17.64 -9.45
CA CYS A 95 -0.08 -19.00 -8.91
C CYS A 95 1.34 -19.34 -8.44
#